data_AF-A0A424HI16-F1
#
_entry.id   AF-A0A424HI16-F1
#
_cell.length_a   1.000
_cell.length_b   1.000
_cell.length_c   1.000
_cell.angle_alpha   90.00
_cell.angle_beta   90.00
_cell.angle_gamma   90.00
#
_symmetry.space_group_name_H-M   'P 1'
#
loop_
_entity.id
_entity.type
_entity.pdbx_description
1 polymer ?
#
loop_
_entity_poly.entity_id
_entity_poly.type
_entity_poly.pdbx_seq_one_letter_code
_entity_poly.pdbx_strand_id
1 'polypeptide(L)'
;MSDHTNPTLTAREMVRSHAYPALAALGCLSLMGISVLLIPQAVRHHRYNRCIDRQVQMRVEIYPKGKTEPGLFNYLKAVEHCQGYPVEVSGR
;
A
#
# COMPACT_ATOMS: atom_id res chain seq x y z
N MET A 1 -33.94 -16.69 -47.79
CA MET A 1 -32.59 -17.27 -47.99
C MET A 1 -31.64 -16.31 -47.30
N SER A 2 -31.11 -16.69 -46.13
CA SER A 2 -30.31 -15.81 -45.28
C SER A 2 -28.88 -15.72 -45.80
N ASP A 3 -28.47 -14.53 -46.25
CA ASP A 3 -27.08 -14.23 -46.59
C ASP A 3 -26.26 -14.15 -45.30
N HIS A 4 -25.50 -15.21 -45.03
CA HIS A 4 -24.42 -15.20 -44.06
C HIS A 4 -23.19 -14.51 -44.67
N THR A 5 -23.26 -13.19 -44.83
CA THR A 5 -22.07 -12.39 -45.09
C THR A 5 -21.27 -12.31 -43.81
N ASN A 6 -20.36 -13.27 -43.61
CA ASN A 6 -19.28 -13.12 -42.62
C ASN A 6 -18.48 -11.88 -43.04
N PRO A 7 -18.50 -10.77 -42.29
CA PRO A 7 -17.64 -9.64 -42.61
C PRO A 7 -16.20 -10.10 -42.42
N THR A 8 -15.47 -10.30 -43.52
CA THR A 8 -14.04 -10.60 -43.48
C THR A 8 -13.33 -9.34 -43.02
N LEU A 9 -12.91 -9.30 -41.75
CA LEU A 9 -12.13 -8.20 -41.18
C LEU A 9 -10.89 -7.96 -42.04
N THR A 10 -10.63 -6.69 -42.36
CA THR A 10 -9.39 -6.33 -43.05
C THR A 10 -8.19 -6.67 -42.14
N ALA A 11 -7.03 -7.02 -42.70
CA ALA A 11 -5.85 -7.44 -41.92
C ALA A 11 -5.47 -6.43 -40.80
N ARG A 12 -5.72 -5.13 -41.03
CA ARG A 12 -5.50 -4.06 -40.05
C ARG A 12 -6.49 -4.11 -38.87
N GLU A 13 -7.73 -4.49 -39.12
CA GLU A 13 -8.77 -4.63 -38.09
C GLU A 13 -8.56 -5.91 -37.28
N MET A 14 -8.08 -6.99 -37.91
CA MET A 14 -7.69 -8.23 -37.24
C MET A 14 -6.53 -7.99 -36.25
N VAL A 15 -5.53 -7.20 -36.63
CA VAL A 15 -4.44 -6.85 -35.70
C VAL A 15 -4.95 -6.01 -34.52
N ARG A 16 -5.85 -5.05 -34.76
CA ARG A 16 -6.43 -4.23 -33.68
C ARG A 16 -7.34 -5.03 -32.76
N SER A 17 -8.13 -5.96 -33.30
CA SER A 17 -9.03 -6.81 -32.51
C SER A 17 -8.30 -7.75 -31.57
N HIS A 18 -7.00 -7.98 -31.77
CA HIS A 18 -6.17 -8.80 -30.89
C HIS A 18 -5.22 -7.96 -30.03
N ALA A 19 -4.65 -6.88 -30.57
CA ALA A 19 -3.69 -6.04 -29.84
C ALA A 19 -4.33 -5.26 -28.69
N TYR A 20 -5.49 -4.65 -28.89
CA TYR A 20 -6.18 -3.90 -27.82
C TYR A 20 -6.61 -4.79 -26.65
N PRO A 21 -7.26 -5.95 -26.84
CA PRO A 21 -7.59 -6.82 -25.72
C PRO A 21 -6.37 -7.47 -25.08
N ALA A 22 -5.30 -7.76 -25.84
CA ALA A 22 -4.05 -8.26 -25.25
C ALA A 22 -3.40 -7.22 -24.33
N LEU A 23 -3.31 -5.96 -24.77
CA LEU A 23 -2.81 -4.86 -23.96
C LEU A 23 -3.70 -4.59 -22.75
N ALA A 24 -5.02 -4.65 -22.93
CA ALA A 24 -5.97 -4.53 -21.82
C ALA A 24 -5.80 -5.66 -20.81
N ALA A 25 -5.63 -6.90 -21.27
CA ALA A 25 -5.39 -8.05 -20.40
C ALA A 25 -4.08 -7.92 -19.63
N LEU A 26 -2.99 -7.50 -20.27
CA LEU A 26 -1.72 -7.21 -19.61
C LEU A 26 -1.85 -6.06 -18.58
N GLY A 27 -2.61 -5.02 -18.91
CA GLY A 27 -2.95 -3.94 -17.98
C GLY A 27 -3.72 -4.45 -16.76
N CYS A 28 -4.76 -5.25 -16.96
CA CYS A 28 -5.53 -5.84 -15.87
C CYS A 28 -4.68 -6.80 -15.01
N LEU A 29 -3.86 -7.65 -15.63
CA LEU A 29 -2.99 -8.58 -14.92
C LEU A 29 -1.91 -7.84 -14.11
N SER A 30 -1.33 -6.78 -14.66
CA SER A 30 -0.36 -5.96 -13.93
C SER A 30 -1.02 -5.25 -12.75
N LEU A 31 -2.20 -4.65 -12.91
CA LEU A 31 -2.95 -4.02 -11.82
C LEU A 31 -3.36 -5.04 -10.73
N MET A 32 -3.77 -6.25 -11.13
CA MET A 32 -4.06 -7.35 -10.20
C MET A 32 -2.80 -7.80 -9.45
N GLY A 33 -1.66 -7.93 -10.14
CA GLY A 33 -0.40 -8.26 -9.49
C GLY A 33 -0.01 -7.19 -8.46
N ILE A 34 -0.06 -5.92 -8.86
CA ILE A 34 0.23 -4.78 -7.98
C ILE A 34 -0.69 -4.81 -6.75
N SER A 35 -2.00 -4.97 -6.92
CA SER A 35 -2.94 -4.97 -5.79
C SER A 35 -2.65 -6.09 -4.79
N VAL A 36 -2.30 -7.30 -5.24
CA VAL A 36 -1.90 -8.41 -4.36
C VAL A 36 -0.61 -8.09 -3.61
N LEU A 37 0.38 -7.47 -4.27
CA LEU A 37 1.63 -7.06 -3.64
C LEU A 37 1.46 -5.92 -2.62
N LEU A 38 0.42 -5.08 -2.75
CA LEU A 38 0.12 -4.01 -1.79
C LEU A 38 -0.48 -4.52 -0.47
N ILE A 39 -1.16 -5.67 -0.49
CA ILE A 39 -1.77 -6.27 0.73
C ILE A 39 -0.76 -6.43 1.88
N PRO A 40 0.40 -7.10 1.69
CA PRO A 40 1.38 -7.24 2.77
C PRO A 40 1.97 -5.91 3.22
N GLN A 41 2.08 -4.91 2.33
CA GLN A 41 2.52 -3.57 2.72
C GLN A 41 1.50 -2.88 3.63
N ALA A 42 0.21 -2.94 3.28
CA ALA A 42 -0.87 -2.41 4.11
C ALA A 42 -0.94 -3.10 5.49
N VAL A 43 -0.79 -4.43 5.52
CA VAL A 43 -0.75 -5.19 6.79
C VAL A 43 0.45 -4.79 7.65
N ARG A 44 1.63 -4.59 7.04
CA ARG A 44 2.82 -4.12 7.77
C ARG A 44 2.61 -2.72 8.34
N HIS A 45 2.10 -1.78 7.53
CA HIS A 45 1.78 -0.43 8.00
C HIS A 45 0.73 -0.43 9.12
N HIS A 46 -0.31 -1.26 9.01
CA HIS A 46 -1.31 -1.37 10.06
C HIS A 46 -0.72 -1.90 11.38
N ARG A 47 0.12 -2.94 11.32
CA ARG A 47 0.83 -3.46 12.51
C ARG A 47 1.79 -2.43 13.09
N TYR A 48 2.47 -1.68 12.24
CA TYR A 48 3.39 -0.62 12.62
C TYR A 48 2.68 0.52 13.36
N ASN A 49 1.58 1.04 12.80
CA ASN A 49 0.79 2.08 13.45
C ASN A 49 0.25 1.61 14.82
N ARG A 50 -0.27 0.38 14.87
CA ARG A 50 -0.75 -0.20 16.13
C ARG A 50 0.34 -0.35 17.19
N CYS A 51 1.58 -0.62 16.79
CA CYS A 51 2.72 -0.65 17.71
C CYS A 51 3.00 0.74 18.29
N ILE A 52 3.01 1.78 17.45
CA ILE A 52 3.22 3.17 17.88
C ILE A 52 2.12 3.59 18.85
N ASP A 53 0.85 3.34 18.50
CA ASP A 53 -0.30 3.71 19.34
C ASP A 53 -0.18 3.11 20.74
N ARG A 54 0.23 1.83 20.84
CA ARG A 54 0.47 1.18 22.12
C ARG A 54 1.63 1.80 22.89
N GLN A 55 2.74 2.14 22.24
CA GLN A 55 3.89 2.77 22.88
C GLN A 55 3.54 4.17 23.42
N VAL A 56 2.77 4.94 22.66
CA VAL A 56 2.26 6.24 23.09
C VAL A 56 1.30 6.09 24.28
N GLN A 57 0.37 5.14 24.20
CA GLN A 57 -0.60 4.87 25.27
C GLN A 57 0.09 4.48 26.59
N MET A 58 1.03 3.52 26.56
CA MET A 58 1.77 3.10 27.76
C MET A 58 2.50 4.28 28.42
N ARG A 59 3.04 5.21 27.62
CA ARG A 59 3.74 6.38 28.15
C ARG A 59 2.79 7.36 28.85
N VAL A 60 1.59 7.56 28.31
CA VAL A 60 0.55 8.39 28.95
C VAL A 60 0.08 7.74 30.26
N GLU A 61 -0.07 6.42 30.29
CA GLU A 61 -0.44 5.66 31.50
C GLU A 61 0.63 5.74 32.61
N ILE A 62 1.92 5.69 32.25
CA ILE A 62 3.03 5.79 33.21
C ILE A 62 3.25 7.24 33.71
N TYR A 63 3.00 8.24 32.87
CA TYR A 63 3.19 9.66 33.21
C TYR A 63 1.87 10.46 33.11
N PRO A 64 0.90 10.23 34.01
CA PRO A 64 -0.39 10.93 33.97
C PRO A 64 -0.29 12.43 34.30
N LYS A 65 0.86 12.89 34.82
CA LYS A 65 1.16 14.31 35.09
C LYS A 65 1.94 15.00 33.95
N GLY A 66 2.38 14.25 32.94
CA GLY A 66 2.96 14.81 31.71
C GLY A 66 1.85 15.24 30.76
N LYS A 67 2.11 16.22 29.88
CA LYS A 67 1.13 16.65 28.87
C LYS A 67 0.61 15.42 28.12
N THR A 68 -0.70 15.25 28.10
CA THR A 68 -1.45 14.15 27.46
C THR A 68 -1.26 14.10 25.94
N GLU A 69 -0.64 15.13 25.36
CA GLU A 69 -0.23 15.15 23.97
C GLU A 69 1.12 14.43 23.81
N PRO A 70 1.23 13.43 22.94
CA PRO A 70 2.52 12.87 22.58
C PRO A 70 3.33 13.95 21.89
N GLY A 71 4.18 14.66 22.64
CA GLY A 71 5.16 15.56 22.05
C GLY A 71 5.99 14.82 20.99
N LEU A 72 6.45 15.54 19.97
CA LEU A 72 7.20 14.99 18.82
C LEU A 72 8.25 13.94 19.23
N PHE A 73 8.97 14.19 20.32
CA PHE A 73 9.95 13.28 20.89
C PHE A 73 9.41 11.91 21.32
N ASN A 74 8.24 11.88 21.96
CA ASN A 74 7.61 10.64 22.42
C ASN A 74 7.14 9.79 21.23
N TYR A 75 6.61 10.44 20.19
CA TYR A 75 6.25 9.78 18.95
C TYR A 75 7.48 9.23 18.22
N LEU A 76 8.56 10.01 18.12
CA LEU A 76 9.81 9.58 17.49
C LEU A 76 10.44 8.37 18.21
N LYS A 77 10.38 8.32 19.55
CA LYS A 77 10.86 7.16 20.32
C LYS A 77 9.96 5.92 20.16
N ALA A 78 8.65 6.11 19.98
CA ALA A 78 7.74 5.01 19.65
C ALA A 78 8.00 4.47 18.24
N VAL A 79 8.25 5.38 17.27
CA VAL A 79 8.69 5.05 15.91
C VAL A 79 9.99 4.24 15.95
N GLU A 80 11.01 4.71 16.65
CA GLU A 80 12.30 4.02 16.83
C GLU A 80 12.11 2.56 17.27
N HIS A 81 11.34 2.36 18.34
CA HIS A 81 11.07 1.04 18.90
C HIS A 81 10.30 0.13 17.93
N CYS A 82 9.34 0.68 17.18
CA CYS A 82 8.50 -0.09 16.28
C CYS A 82 9.13 -0.31 14.89
N GLN A 83 10.10 0.50 14.48
CA GLN A 83 10.86 0.36 13.22
C GLN A 83 12.13 -0.47 13.39
N GLY A 84 12.66 -0.61 14.62
CA GLY A 84 13.83 -1.41 14.94
C GLY A 84 15.18 -0.77 14.58
N TYR A 85 15.20 0.51 14.19
CA TYR A 85 16.41 1.28 13.97
C TYR A 85 16.77 2.08 15.22
N PRO A 86 18.04 2.13 15.66
CA PRO A 86 18.45 3.05 16.71
C PRO A 86 18.39 4.48 16.17
N VAL A 87 17.50 5.30 16.71
CA VAL A 87 17.58 6.74 16.55
C VAL A 87 18.48 7.18 17.68
N GLU A 88 19.69 7.61 17.34
CA GLU A 88 20.55 8.33 18.28
C GLU A 88 19.79 9.58 18.71
N VAL A 89 19.04 9.45 19.80
CA VAL A 89 18.45 10.57 20.50
C VAL A 89 19.62 11.30 21.14
N SER A 90 20.26 12.16 20.33
CA SER A 90 21.29 13.09 20.77
C SER A 90 20.64 14.08 21.73
N GLY A 91 20.53 13.66 22.99
CA GLY A 91 20.30 14.54 24.11
C GLY A 91 21.53 15.40 24.30
N ARG A 92 21.48 16.61 23.76
CA ARG A 92 22.19 17.76 24.28
C ARG A 92 21.33 19.00 24.12
#